data_AF-A0A1A3N439-F1
#
_entry.id   AF-A0A1A3N439-F1
#
_cell.length_a   1.000
_cell.length_b   1.000
_cell.length_c   1.000
_cell.angle_alpha   90.00
_cell.angle_beta   90.00
_cell.angle_gamma   90.00
#
_symmetry.space_group_name_H-M   'P 1'
#
loop_
_entity.id
_entity.type
_entity.pdbx_description
1 polymer ?
#
loop_
_entity_poly.entity_id
_entity_poly.type
_entity_poly.pdbx_seq_one_letter_code
_entity_poly.pdbx_strand_id
1 'polypeptide(L)'
;MSGRTVRRFVDGLLRGRPTGRANPDNEDVQEMRTAIELRAARQGSDAPREEFLSDLHRKLAEALDDAHAPVDHRRRTPGRRELVIGGSVAAASAAAGLVAGRNLMVPAASPTQPVQAQGQLVPNTGAWQRVGTIDQVADGTALAFALGSISGFVHRAGDRLEAVSGICTHHGCKLWLDAPEQRLRCPCHSTSFSLSGTNITHQLPVAPAPLPKLRVRETGGIIEVFAPPE
;
A
#
# COMPACT_ATOMS: atom_id res chain seq x y z
N MET A 1 -5.48 -32.44 4.40
CA MET A 1 -4.30 -33.01 3.68
C MET A 1 -3.87 -34.28 4.39
N SER A 2 -2.90 -35.05 3.88
CA SER A 2 -2.31 -36.09 4.73
C SER A 2 -1.35 -35.44 5.73
N GLY A 3 -1.28 -35.94 6.97
CA GLY A 3 -0.34 -35.42 7.97
C GLY A 3 1.14 -35.48 7.54
N ARG A 4 1.50 -36.38 6.61
CA ARG A 4 2.84 -36.39 5.99
C ARG A 4 3.07 -35.18 5.08
N THR A 5 2.03 -34.69 4.41
CA THR A 5 2.12 -33.53 3.53
C THR A 5 2.28 -32.25 4.34
N VAL A 6 1.56 -32.12 5.47
CA VAL A 6 1.73 -30.98 6.39
C VAL A 6 3.11 -30.96 7.01
N ARG A 7 3.60 -32.10 7.53
CA ARG A 7 4.97 -32.18 8.06
C ARG A 7 6.03 -31.77 7.04
N ARG A 8 5.91 -32.25 5.80
CA ARG A 8 6.83 -31.85 4.72
C ARG A 8 6.78 -30.34 4.44
N PHE A 9 5.58 -29.75 4.49
CA PHE A 9 5.41 -28.29 4.35
C PHE A 9 6.11 -27.55 5.49
N VAL A 10 5.83 -27.93 6.74
CA VAL A 10 6.41 -27.32 7.94
C VAL A 10 7.94 -27.46 7.94
N ASP A 11 8.47 -28.65 7.66
CA ASP A 11 9.91 -28.89 7.57
C ASP A 11 10.57 -28.04 6.47
N GLY A 12 9.92 -27.92 5.31
CA GLY A 12 10.39 -27.07 4.22
C GLY A 12 10.45 -25.60 4.65
N LEU A 13 9.36 -25.10 5.24
CA LEU A 13 9.21 -23.73 5.71
C LEU A 13 10.26 -23.39 6.79
N LEU A 14 10.43 -24.24 7.79
CA LEU A 14 11.40 -24.03 8.87
C LEU A 14 12.85 -24.09 8.38
N ARG A 15 13.13 -24.79 7.28
CA ARG A 15 14.44 -24.81 6.59
C ARG A 15 14.61 -23.72 5.54
N GLY A 16 13.61 -22.86 5.32
CA GLY A 16 13.67 -21.76 4.36
C GLY A 16 13.61 -22.22 2.90
N ARG A 17 13.06 -23.42 2.66
CA ARG A 17 12.88 -23.96 1.32
C ARG A 17 11.51 -23.53 0.79
N PRO A 18 11.38 -23.33 -0.54
CA PRO A 18 10.09 -23.09 -1.16
C PRO A 18 9.11 -24.21 -0.80
N THR A 19 7.96 -23.83 -0.26
CA THR A 19 6.86 -24.75 -0.03
C THR A 19 5.99 -24.80 -1.28
N GLY A 20 5.69 -25.99 -1.80
CA GLY A 20 4.79 -26.17 -2.94
C GLY A 20 3.34 -25.79 -2.61
N ARG A 21 2.45 -25.90 -3.60
CA ARG A 21 1.01 -25.70 -3.39
C ARG A 21 0.48 -26.69 -2.34
N ALA A 22 -0.32 -26.18 -1.41
CA ALA A 22 -1.01 -26.95 -0.38
C ALA A 22 -2.53 -26.77 -0.53
N ASN A 23 -3.30 -27.80 -0.15
CA ASN A 23 -4.77 -27.73 -0.07
C ASN A 23 -5.24 -28.20 1.32
N PRO A 24 -4.96 -27.42 2.38
CA PRO A 24 -5.14 -27.82 3.78
C PRO A 24 -6.61 -27.89 4.19
N ASP A 25 -6.93 -28.83 5.09
CA ASP A 25 -8.17 -28.77 5.85
C ASP A 25 -8.02 -27.87 7.09
N ASN A 26 -9.07 -27.70 7.88
CA ASN A 26 -9.07 -26.75 9.01
C ASN A 26 -8.02 -27.07 10.08
N GLU A 27 -7.68 -28.35 10.28
CA GLU A 27 -6.67 -28.77 11.26
C GLU A 27 -5.27 -28.46 10.73
N ASP A 28 -5.00 -28.83 9.47
CA ASP A 28 -3.75 -28.51 8.79
C ASP A 28 -3.48 -26.99 8.77
N VAL A 29 -4.52 -26.16 8.59
CA VAL A 29 -4.40 -24.69 8.59
C VAL A 29 -3.84 -24.18 9.91
N GLN A 30 -4.27 -24.73 11.05
CA GLN A 30 -3.78 -24.30 12.35
C GLN A 30 -2.29 -24.66 12.51
N GLU A 31 -1.91 -25.89 12.18
CA GLU A 31 -0.51 -26.33 12.25
C GLU A 31 0.39 -25.50 11.32
N MET A 32 -0.05 -25.27 10.09
CA MET A 32 0.69 -24.46 9.11
C MET A 32 0.80 -23.00 9.56
N ARG A 33 -0.27 -22.41 10.12
CA ARG A 33 -0.26 -21.04 10.64
C ARG A 33 0.74 -20.89 11.79
N THR A 34 0.73 -21.81 12.75
CA THR A 34 1.72 -21.80 13.86
C THR A 34 3.15 -21.90 13.32
N ALA A 35 3.40 -22.76 12.33
CA ALA A 35 4.73 -22.86 11.71
C ALA A 35 5.16 -21.58 10.98
N ILE A 36 4.23 -20.89 10.32
CA ILE A 36 4.46 -19.59 9.67
C ILE A 36 4.80 -18.53 10.72
N GLU A 37 4.04 -18.45 11.82
CA GLU A 37 4.29 -17.50 12.91
C GLU A 37 5.66 -17.72 13.55
N LEU A 38 6.03 -18.97 13.84
CA LEU A 38 7.34 -19.31 14.38
C LEU A 38 8.48 -18.97 13.41
N ARG A 39 8.25 -19.14 12.10
CA ARG A 39 9.23 -18.76 11.08
C ARG A 39 9.38 -17.23 11.04
N ALA A 40 8.28 -16.49 11.00
CA ALA A 40 8.27 -15.03 10.97
C ALA A 40 8.93 -14.42 12.21
N ALA A 41 8.77 -15.03 13.38
CA ALA A 41 9.38 -14.56 14.62
C ALA A 41 10.91 -14.71 14.70
N ARG A 42 11.56 -15.41 13.75
CA ARG A 42 13.03 -15.52 13.74
C ARG A 42 13.65 -14.20 13.30
N GLN A 43 14.64 -13.72 14.06
CA GLN A 43 15.43 -12.54 13.70
C GLN A 43 15.98 -12.64 12.28
N GLY A 44 15.77 -11.59 11.49
CA GLY A 44 16.17 -11.52 10.09
C GLY A 44 15.16 -12.12 9.09
N SER A 45 14.03 -12.68 9.54
CA SER A 45 13.00 -13.18 8.62
C SER A 45 12.23 -12.06 7.91
N ASP A 46 12.26 -10.86 8.46
CA ASP A 46 11.61 -9.68 7.90
C ASP A 46 12.41 -9.04 6.75
N ALA A 47 13.69 -9.39 6.61
CA ALA A 47 14.55 -8.89 5.55
C ALA A 47 14.60 -9.86 4.35
N PRO A 48 14.32 -9.40 3.13
CA PRO A 48 14.49 -10.22 1.93
C PRO A 48 15.96 -10.55 1.68
N ARG A 49 16.22 -11.70 1.05
CA ARG A 49 17.58 -12.12 0.64
C ARG A 49 18.13 -11.18 -0.45
N GLU A 50 19.39 -10.79 -0.35
CA GLU A 50 20.05 -9.84 -1.28
C GLU A 50 20.00 -10.27 -2.76
N GLU A 51 20.19 -11.55 -3.01
CA GLU A 51 20.09 -12.14 -4.35
C GLU A 51 18.68 -12.03 -4.95
N PHE A 52 17.62 -12.09 -4.13
CA PHE A 52 16.25 -11.86 -4.59
C PHE A 52 16.01 -10.39 -4.90
N LEU A 53 16.49 -9.49 -4.04
CA LEU A 53 16.37 -8.04 -4.28
C LEU A 53 17.05 -7.65 -5.59
N SER A 54 18.25 -8.16 -5.82
CA SER A 54 19.02 -7.92 -7.04
C SER A 54 18.30 -8.43 -8.28
N ASP A 55 17.76 -9.66 -8.23
CA ASP A 55 16.99 -10.23 -9.34
C ASP A 55 15.67 -9.49 -9.60
N LEU A 56 14.98 -9.07 -8.54
CA LEU A 56 13.74 -8.30 -8.64
C LEU A 56 13.99 -6.91 -9.23
N HIS A 57 15.03 -6.19 -8.77
CA HIS A 57 15.41 -4.89 -9.33
C HIS A 57 15.71 -4.99 -10.82
N ARG A 58 16.47 -6.01 -11.24
CA ARG A 58 16.76 -6.27 -12.65
C ARG A 58 15.48 -6.48 -13.46
N LYS A 59 14.57 -7.33 -13.00
CA LYS A 59 13.28 -7.59 -13.67
C LYS A 59 12.38 -6.36 -13.75
N LEU A 60 12.36 -5.53 -12.70
CA LEU A 60 11.58 -4.30 -12.69
C LEU A 60 12.17 -3.26 -13.65
N ALA A 61 13.50 -3.13 -13.71
CA ALA A 61 14.15 -2.24 -14.68
C ALA A 61 13.82 -2.64 -16.11
N GLU A 62 13.98 -3.94 -16.44
CA GLU A 62 13.59 -4.49 -17.76
C GLU A 62 12.12 -4.18 -18.09
N ALA A 63 11.19 -4.40 -17.16
CA ALA A 63 9.76 -4.15 -17.38
C ALA A 63 9.39 -2.67 -17.51
N LEU A 64 10.08 -1.78 -16.78
CA LEU A 64 9.86 -0.34 -16.89
C LEU A 64 10.42 0.19 -18.21
N ASP A 65 11.60 -0.25 -18.64
CA ASP A 65 12.17 0.12 -19.94
C ASP A 65 11.23 -0.29 -21.09
N ASP A 66 10.66 -1.50 -21.02
CA ASP A 66 9.66 -1.98 -21.98
C ASP A 66 8.37 -1.14 -21.97
N ALA A 67 7.94 -0.65 -20.81
CA ALA A 67 6.74 0.19 -20.68
C ALA A 67 6.94 1.61 -21.24
N HIS A 68 8.18 2.09 -21.33
CA HIS A 68 8.54 3.39 -21.92
C HIS A 68 8.83 3.30 -23.43
N ALA A 69 8.76 2.12 -24.04
CA ALA A 69 8.84 1.98 -25.49
C ALA A 69 7.60 2.64 -26.15
N PRO A 70 7.76 3.43 -27.24
CA PRO A 70 6.65 4.10 -27.89
C PRO A 70 5.64 3.07 -28.39
N VAL A 71 4.44 3.13 -27.84
CA VAL A 71 3.32 2.28 -28.29
C VAL A 71 2.90 2.78 -29.67
N ASP A 72 3.24 2.02 -30.72
CA ASP A 72 2.72 2.26 -32.07
C ASP A 72 1.20 1.98 -32.07
N HIS A 73 0.39 3.03 -31.92
CA HIS A 73 -1.06 2.98 -32.04
C HIS A 73 -1.53 2.79 -33.50
N ARG A 74 -0.85 1.96 -34.29
CA ARG A 74 -1.40 1.46 -35.56
C ARG A 74 -2.61 0.58 -35.27
N ARG A 75 -3.76 1.25 -35.29
CA ARG A 75 -5.13 0.77 -35.53
C ARG A 75 -5.27 -0.76 -35.43
N ARG A 76 -5.27 -1.27 -34.20
CA ARG A 76 -5.61 -2.66 -33.92
C ARG A 76 -7.09 -2.83 -34.23
N THR A 77 -7.41 -3.44 -35.38
CA THR A 77 -8.78 -3.82 -35.71
C THR A 77 -9.27 -4.87 -34.71
N PRO A 78 -10.38 -4.65 -34.02
CA PRO A 78 -10.87 -5.61 -33.03
C PRO A 78 -11.37 -6.88 -33.75
N GLY A 79 -10.82 -8.03 -33.35
CA GLY A 79 -11.22 -9.33 -33.86
C GLY A 79 -12.53 -9.80 -33.22
N ARG A 80 -13.25 -10.68 -33.92
CA ARG A 80 -14.57 -11.25 -33.55
C ARG A 80 -14.68 -11.87 -32.14
N ARG A 81 -13.58 -11.99 -31.40
CA ARG A 81 -13.51 -12.61 -30.07
C ARG A 81 -13.94 -11.67 -28.93
N GLU A 82 -13.97 -10.36 -29.16
CA GLU A 82 -14.23 -9.36 -28.11
C GLU A 82 -15.73 -9.06 -27.91
N LEU A 83 -16.60 -9.54 -28.81
CA LEU A 83 -18.06 -9.35 -28.72
C LEU A 83 -18.74 -10.31 -27.71
N VAL A 84 -18.02 -11.27 -27.14
CA VAL A 84 -18.59 -12.26 -26.20
C VAL A 84 -18.55 -11.79 -24.73
N ILE A 85 -17.80 -10.72 -24.42
CA ILE A 85 -17.65 -10.22 -23.04
C ILE A 85 -18.71 -9.15 -22.69
N GLY A 86 -19.43 -8.60 -23.68
CA GLY A 86 -20.38 -7.50 -23.48
C GLY A 86 -21.87 -7.86 -23.32
N GLY A 87 -22.22 -9.14 -23.13
CA GLY A 87 -23.58 -9.63 -23.37
C GLY A 87 -24.21 -10.46 -22.25
N SER A 88 -24.22 -10.00 -21.00
CA SER A 88 -25.06 -10.63 -19.96
C SER A 88 -25.44 -9.67 -18.84
N VAL A 89 -26.52 -8.91 -19.07
CA VAL A 89 -27.31 -8.26 -18.02
C VAL A 89 -28.76 -8.76 -18.11
N ALA A 90 -29.28 -9.12 -16.93
CA ALA A 90 -30.67 -9.33 -16.50
C ALA A 90 -31.33 -10.71 -16.65
N ALA A 91 -31.55 -11.38 -15.50
CA ALA A 91 -32.89 -11.71 -14.99
C ALA A 91 -32.85 -12.10 -13.49
N ALA A 92 -33.89 -11.70 -12.76
CA ALA A 92 -34.05 -11.69 -11.31
C ALA A 92 -34.38 -13.04 -10.65
N SER A 93 -34.21 -13.15 -9.33
CA SER A 93 -35.13 -13.91 -8.47
C SER A 93 -35.01 -13.47 -6.99
N ALA A 94 -36.16 -13.14 -6.41
CA ALA A 94 -36.37 -12.92 -4.99
C ALA A 94 -36.55 -14.26 -4.27
N ALA A 95 -35.93 -14.43 -3.10
CA ALA A 95 -36.37 -15.36 -2.06
C ALA A 95 -35.79 -14.95 -0.69
N ALA A 96 -36.66 -14.96 0.32
CA ALA A 96 -36.41 -14.53 1.69
C ALA A 96 -35.45 -15.45 2.47
N GLY A 97 -34.78 -14.89 3.47
CA GLY A 97 -34.03 -15.64 4.48
C GLY A 97 -33.65 -14.78 5.68
N LEU A 98 -34.47 -14.80 6.73
CA LEU A 98 -34.14 -14.32 8.08
C LEU A 98 -33.13 -15.26 8.73
N VAL A 99 -31.98 -14.73 9.19
CA VAL A 99 -31.15 -15.39 10.22
C VAL A 99 -30.75 -14.36 11.27
N ALA A 100 -31.52 -14.32 12.36
CA ALA A 100 -31.05 -13.76 13.62
C ALA A 100 -30.39 -14.89 14.42
N GLY A 101 -29.08 -14.77 14.67
CA GLY A 101 -28.30 -15.73 15.43
C GLY A 101 -27.03 -15.08 15.95
N ARG A 102 -27.15 -14.47 17.13
CA ARG A 102 -26.15 -13.74 17.90
C ARG A 102 -24.90 -14.60 18.16
N ASN A 103 -23.77 -14.25 17.55
CA ASN A 103 -22.48 -14.83 17.93
C ASN A 103 -21.68 -13.88 18.83
N LEU A 104 -21.17 -14.47 19.90
CA LEU A 104 -20.45 -13.92 21.02
C LEU A 104 -19.23 -13.11 20.57
N MET A 105 -19.30 -11.78 20.66
CA MET A 105 -18.11 -10.93 20.68
C MET A 105 -17.50 -11.00 22.08
N VAL A 106 -16.59 -11.94 22.28
CA VAL A 106 -15.53 -11.78 23.27
C VAL A 106 -14.49 -10.87 22.62
N PRO A 107 -14.18 -9.68 23.16
CA PRO A 107 -13.05 -8.92 22.67
C PRO A 107 -11.79 -9.66 23.12
N ALA A 108 -11.22 -10.47 22.24
CA ALA A 108 -9.82 -10.84 22.36
C ALA A 108 -9.03 -9.54 22.14
N ALA A 109 -8.62 -8.91 23.24
CA ALA A 109 -7.65 -7.84 23.21
C ALA A 109 -6.37 -8.40 22.58
N SER A 110 -6.23 -8.19 21.28
CA SER A 110 -4.95 -8.41 20.62
C SER A 110 -3.98 -7.40 21.23
N PRO A 111 -2.77 -7.81 21.64
CA PRO A 111 -1.80 -6.86 22.15
C PRO A 111 -1.58 -5.78 21.10
N THR A 112 -1.78 -4.52 21.51
CA THR A 112 -1.54 -3.34 20.67
C THR A 112 -0.09 -3.38 20.23
N GLN A 113 0.15 -3.85 19.00
CA GLN A 113 1.44 -3.64 18.36
C GLN A 113 1.64 -2.12 18.28
N PRO A 114 2.77 -1.57 18.75
CA PRO A 114 3.06 -0.17 18.54
C PRO A 114 3.05 0.05 17.02
N VAL A 115 2.14 0.91 16.58
CA VAL A 115 2.06 1.35 15.18
C VAL A 115 3.43 1.96 14.86
N GLN A 116 4.29 1.21 14.18
CA GLN A 116 5.59 1.71 13.79
C GLN A 116 5.33 2.89 12.85
N ALA A 117 5.82 4.07 13.23
CA ALA A 117 5.79 5.23 12.38
C ALA A 117 6.50 4.85 11.07
N GLN A 118 5.77 4.91 9.95
CA GLN A 118 6.44 4.73 8.68
C GLN A 118 7.45 5.86 8.54
N GLY A 119 8.72 5.49 8.38
CA GLY A 119 9.83 6.42 8.34
C GLY A 119 9.77 7.38 7.14
N GLN A 120 10.84 8.11 6.92
CA GLN A 120 10.98 8.93 5.73
C GLN A 120 11.15 8.05 4.49
N LEU A 121 10.37 8.29 3.44
CA LEU A 121 10.61 7.66 2.14
C LEU A 121 11.83 8.31 1.50
N VAL A 122 12.84 7.48 1.27
CA VAL A 122 14.08 7.87 0.58
C VAL A 122 14.18 7.00 -0.67
N PRO A 123 14.12 7.60 -1.87
CA PRO A 123 14.29 6.84 -3.10
C PRO A 123 15.73 6.35 -3.23
N ASN A 124 15.93 5.17 -3.82
CA ASN A 124 17.25 4.59 -4.08
C ASN A 124 18.10 5.50 -5.00
N THR A 125 17.43 6.11 -5.98
CA THR A 125 17.96 7.16 -6.86
C THR A 125 17.03 8.35 -6.78
N GLY A 126 17.52 9.53 -6.40
CA GLY A 126 16.67 10.70 -6.23
C GLY A 126 17.33 12.00 -6.68
N ALA A 127 16.49 12.91 -7.17
CA ALA A 127 16.83 14.28 -7.50
C ALA A 127 15.83 15.23 -6.81
N TRP A 128 16.26 16.46 -6.57
CA TRP A 128 15.35 17.52 -6.13
C TRP A 128 14.51 17.96 -7.32
N GLN A 129 13.19 17.88 -7.16
CA GLN A 129 12.23 18.20 -8.19
C GLN A 129 11.28 19.27 -7.70
N ARG A 130 11.06 20.28 -8.55
CA ARG A 130 10.17 21.40 -8.27
C ARG A 130 8.72 20.91 -8.20
N VAL A 131 8.02 21.26 -7.12
CA VAL A 131 6.60 20.95 -6.92
C VAL A 131 5.71 22.19 -6.80
N GLY A 132 6.30 23.36 -6.57
CA GLY A 132 5.56 24.62 -6.48
C GLY A 132 6.39 25.77 -5.97
N THR A 133 5.73 26.82 -5.50
CA THR A 133 6.33 27.99 -4.86
C THR A 133 5.78 28.18 -3.44
N ILE A 134 6.53 28.90 -2.61
CA ILE A 134 6.18 29.12 -1.20
C ILE A 134 4.82 29.83 -1.03
N ASP A 135 4.48 30.71 -1.97
CA ASP A 135 3.21 31.48 -1.98
C ASP A 135 1.97 30.58 -2.19
N GLN A 136 2.16 29.36 -2.69
CA GLN A 136 1.07 28.40 -2.89
C GLN A 136 0.73 27.63 -1.61
N VAL A 137 1.55 27.74 -0.56
CA VAL A 137 1.35 27.07 0.73
C VAL A 137 1.00 28.13 1.78
N ALA A 138 -0.29 28.45 1.87
CA ALA A 138 -0.81 29.30 2.93
C ALA A 138 -0.83 28.54 4.28
N ASP A 139 -0.75 29.27 5.38
CA ASP A 139 -0.80 28.69 6.72
C ASP A 139 -2.10 27.91 6.94
N GLY A 140 -1.97 26.67 7.44
CA GLY A 140 -3.11 25.78 7.62
C GLY A 140 -3.65 25.16 6.33
N THR A 141 -2.97 25.31 5.20
CA THR A 141 -3.30 24.61 3.95
C THR A 141 -2.17 23.67 3.53
N ALA A 142 -2.40 22.90 2.45
CA ALA A 142 -1.36 22.08 1.85
C ALA A 142 -1.40 22.18 0.32
N LEU A 143 -0.21 22.14 -0.29
CA LEU A 143 -0.01 22.01 -1.72
C LEU A 143 0.10 20.52 -2.09
N ALA A 144 -0.85 20.04 -2.90
CA ALA A 144 -0.77 18.70 -3.49
C ALA A 144 0.21 18.67 -4.67
N PHE A 145 0.93 17.56 -4.84
CA PHE A 145 1.83 17.34 -5.99
C PHE A 145 1.84 15.88 -6.45
N ALA A 146 2.28 15.68 -7.69
CA ALA A 146 2.56 14.37 -8.27
C ALA A 146 3.80 14.44 -9.16
N LEU A 147 4.73 13.51 -8.95
CA LEU A 147 6.02 13.35 -9.64
C LEU A 147 6.19 11.85 -9.98
N GLY A 148 5.78 11.44 -11.18
CA GLY A 148 5.80 10.04 -11.60
C GLY A 148 5.16 9.08 -10.57
N SER A 149 5.99 8.27 -9.92
CA SER A 149 5.57 7.28 -8.91
C SER A 149 5.33 7.85 -7.50
N ILE A 150 5.71 9.10 -7.25
CA ILE A 150 5.57 9.77 -5.95
C ILE A 150 4.48 10.83 -6.04
N SER A 151 3.49 10.78 -5.15
CA SER A 151 2.52 11.86 -4.95
C SER A 151 2.45 12.22 -3.48
N GLY A 152 2.16 13.47 -3.17
CA GLY A 152 2.18 13.94 -1.79
C GLY A 152 1.55 15.30 -1.57
N PHE A 153 1.68 15.74 -0.33
CA PHE A 153 1.22 17.04 0.13
C PHE A 153 2.34 17.74 0.87
N VAL A 154 2.60 19.00 0.53
CA VAL A 154 3.51 19.89 1.26
C VAL A 154 2.65 20.86 2.08
N HIS A 155 2.94 21.00 3.36
CA HIS A 155 2.27 21.99 4.22
C HIS A 155 3.30 22.73 5.08
N ARG A 156 2.87 23.86 5.64
CA ARG A 156 3.66 24.61 6.61
C ARG A 156 3.39 24.12 8.04
N ALA A 157 4.46 23.88 8.79
CA ALA A 157 4.45 23.58 10.21
C ALA A 157 5.32 24.62 10.95
N GLY A 158 4.69 25.69 11.44
CA GLY A 158 5.40 26.85 11.97
C GLY A 158 6.25 27.52 10.88
N ASP A 159 7.54 27.69 11.12
CA ASP A 159 8.45 28.30 10.13
C ASP A 159 9.07 27.28 9.14
N ARG A 160 8.60 26.03 9.15
CA ARG A 160 9.18 24.94 8.35
C ARG A 160 8.18 24.35 7.36
N LEU A 161 8.71 23.78 6.28
CA LEU A 161 7.96 22.95 5.36
C LEU A 161 8.04 21.49 5.79
N GLU A 162 6.91 20.80 5.71
CA GLU A 162 6.81 19.35 5.85
C GLU A 162 6.09 18.76 4.65
N ALA A 163 6.55 17.59 4.20
CA ALA A 163 5.90 16.84 3.14
C ALA A 163 5.56 15.42 3.60
N VAL A 164 4.39 14.95 3.20
CA VAL A 164 3.90 13.59 3.49
C VAL A 164 3.47 12.89 2.20
N SER A 165 3.58 11.57 2.19
CA SER A 165 3.05 10.73 1.10
C SER A 165 1.55 10.92 0.94
N GLY A 166 1.10 11.03 -0.30
CA GLY A 166 -0.31 11.11 -0.67
C GLY A 166 -0.97 9.74 -0.80
N ILE A 167 -0.33 8.69 -0.29
CA ILE A 167 -0.76 7.29 -0.44
C ILE A 167 -1.17 6.75 0.93
N CYS A 168 -2.41 6.27 1.03
CA CYS A 168 -2.93 5.67 2.25
C CYS A 168 -2.14 4.40 2.61
N THR A 169 -1.64 4.35 3.85
CA THR A 169 -0.84 3.24 4.40
C THR A 169 -1.63 1.95 4.63
N HIS A 170 -2.95 1.98 4.43
CA HIS A 170 -3.79 0.79 4.49
C HIS A 170 -3.63 -0.11 3.26
N HIS A 171 -4.01 0.39 2.08
CA HIS A 171 -4.02 -0.37 0.82
C HIS A 171 -3.65 0.49 -0.40
N GLY A 172 -2.99 1.63 -0.19
CA GLY A 172 -2.42 2.41 -1.30
C GLY A 172 -3.37 3.34 -2.05
N CYS A 173 -4.60 3.56 -1.57
CA CYS A 173 -5.49 4.55 -2.19
C CYS A 173 -4.85 5.96 -2.17
N LYS A 174 -4.94 6.72 -3.26
CA LYS A 174 -4.55 8.14 -3.28
C LYS A 174 -5.45 8.93 -2.33
N LEU A 175 -4.84 9.80 -1.54
CA LEU A 175 -5.52 10.70 -0.62
C LEU A 175 -5.93 11.98 -1.36
N TRP A 176 -6.98 12.62 -0.86
CA TRP A 176 -7.38 13.95 -1.28
C TRP A 176 -7.32 14.93 -0.11
N LEU A 177 -6.96 16.18 -0.39
CA LEU A 177 -6.94 17.25 0.61
C LEU A 177 -8.37 17.74 0.85
N ASP A 178 -8.81 17.60 2.08
CA ASP A 178 -9.94 18.34 2.61
C ASP A 178 -9.45 19.62 3.27
N ALA A 179 -9.38 20.70 2.47
CA ALA A 179 -8.86 21.98 2.94
C ALA A 179 -9.66 22.57 4.12
N PRO A 180 -11.01 22.53 4.14
CA PRO A 180 -11.80 23.08 5.25
C PRO A 180 -11.53 22.43 6.61
N GLU A 181 -11.35 21.10 6.67
CA GLU A 181 -11.01 20.42 7.93
C GLU A 181 -9.50 20.22 8.13
N GLN A 182 -8.66 20.63 7.16
CA GLN A 182 -7.21 20.45 7.17
C GLN A 182 -6.79 18.98 7.31
N ARG A 183 -7.44 18.10 6.53
CA ARG A 183 -7.25 16.64 6.60
C ARG A 183 -6.94 16.05 5.23
N LEU A 184 -6.18 14.97 5.24
CA LEU A 184 -5.95 14.12 4.08
C LEU A 184 -6.88 12.91 4.17
N ARG A 185 -7.83 12.81 3.26
CA ARG A 185 -8.91 11.82 3.32
C ARG A 185 -8.70 10.70 2.31
N CYS A 186 -8.89 9.48 2.76
CA CYS A 186 -8.91 8.28 1.94
C CYS A 186 -10.35 7.97 1.52
N PRO A 187 -10.65 7.81 0.21
CA PRO A 187 -12.01 7.56 -0.25
C PRO A 187 -12.52 6.14 0.08
N CYS A 188 -11.64 5.24 0.54
CA CYS A 188 -11.93 3.81 0.61
C CYS A 188 -12.69 3.39 1.89
N HIS A 189 -12.31 3.89 3.08
CA HIS A 189 -12.88 3.46 4.37
C HIS A 189 -12.93 4.58 5.42
N SER A 190 -13.23 5.81 4.98
CA SER A 190 -13.32 7.01 5.83
C SER A 190 -12.08 7.24 6.72
N THR A 191 -10.93 6.74 6.28
CA THR A 191 -9.66 6.96 6.97
C THR A 191 -9.21 8.38 6.68
N SER A 192 -8.82 9.11 7.70
CA SER A 192 -8.25 10.45 7.55
C SER A 192 -6.93 10.60 8.31
N PHE A 193 -6.09 11.48 7.80
CA PHE A 193 -4.80 11.84 8.38
C PHE A 193 -4.72 13.36 8.54
N SER A 194 -3.92 13.83 9.49
CA SER A 194 -3.54 15.25 9.57
C SER A 194 -2.66 15.63 8.37
N LEU A 195 -2.44 16.93 8.16
CA LEU A 195 -1.44 17.40 7.19
C LEU A 195 -0.03 16.91 7.53
N SER A 196 0.25 16.69 8.82
CA SER A 196 1.49 16.05 9.30
C SER A 196 1.50 14.52 9.17
N GLY A 197 0.44 13.90 8.65
CA GLY A 197 0.39 12.47 8.35
C GLY A 197 -0.03 11.57 9.51
N THR A 198 -0.37 12.10 10.68
CA THR A 198 -0.89 11.32 11.81
C THR A 198 -2.30 10.81 11.49
N ASN A 199 -2.60 9.55 11.77
CA ASN A 199 -3.95 9.03 11.63
C ASN A 199 -4.91 9.75 12.60
N ILE A 200 -6.06 10.24 12.10
CA ILE A 200 -7.07 10.94 12.90
C ILE A 200 -8.32 10.08 13.05
N THR A 201 -8.84 9.55 11.94
CA THR A 201 -10.04 8.69 11.94
C THR A 201 -9.82 7.45 11.10
N HIS A 202 -10.47 6.34 11.46
CA HIS A 202 -10.57 5.14 10.63
C HIS A 202 -11.79 4.30 11.06
N GLN A 203 -12.28 3.46 10.14
CA GLN A 203 -13.33 2.45 10.38
C GLN A 203 -12.80 1.01 10.27
N LEU A 204 -11.48 0.86 10.39
CA LEU A 204 -10.76 -0.39 10.20
C LEU A 204 -10.50 -1.10 11.54
N PRO A 205 -10.40 -2.44 11.57
CA PRO A 205 -10.09 -3.19 12.79
C PRO A 205 -8.75 -2.77 13.44
N VAL A 206 -7.79 -2.38 12.61
CA VAL A 206 -6.49 -1.84 13.04
C VAL A 206 -6.29 -0.48 12.39
N ALA A 207 -5.84 0.49 13.19
CA ALA A 207 -5.53 1.83 12.71
C ALA A 207 -4.40 1.78 11.66
N PRO A 208 -4.57 2.40 10.48
CA PRO A 208 -3.48 2.54 9.52
C PRO A 208 -2.32 3.33 10.13
N ALA A 209 -1.10 2.94 9.77
CA ALA A 209 0.10 3.65 10.23
C ALA A 209 0.12 5.11 9.75
N PRO A 210 0.79 6.03 10.46
CA PRO A 210 1.02 7.39 9.97
C PRO A 210 1.63 7.41 8.57
N LEU A 211 1.30 8.45 7.80
CA LEU A 211 1.82 8.62 6.45
C LEU A 211 3.35 8.82 6.50
N PRO A 212 4.10 8.14 5.61
CA PRO A 212 5.52 8.37 5.47
C PRO A 212 5.84 9.84 5.14
N LYS A 213 6.96 10.32 5.67
CA LYS A 213 7.48 11.66 5.36
C LYS A 213 8.23 11.66 4.04
N LEU A 214 8.19 12.78 3.33
CA LEU A 214 9.01 13.04 2.15
C LEU A 214 9.99 14.16 2.46
N ARG A 215 11.18 14.12 1.86
CA ARG A 215 12.15 15.21 2.00
C ARG A 215 11.67 16.38 1.15
N VAL A 216 11.56 17.54 1.78
CA VAL A 216 11.18 18.81 1.14
C VAL A 216 12.19 19.88 1.51
N ARG A 217 12.44 20.81 0.59
CA ARG A 217 13.21 22.02 0.85
C ARG A 217 12.62 23.20 0.11
N GLU A 218 12.98 24.39 0.56
CA GLU A 218 12.76 25.64 -0.16
C GLU A 218 14.09 26.16 -0.68
N THR A 219 14.14 26.65 -1.92
CA THR A 219 15.31 27.34 -2.49
C THR A 219 14.83 28.50 -3.36
N GLY A 220 15.09 29.73 -2.91
CA GLY A 220 14.69 30.94 -3.63
C GLY A 220 13.18 31.05 -3.86
N GLY A 221 12.36 30.68 -2.86
CA GLY A 221 10.89 30.66 -2.97
C GLY A 221 10.32 29.47 -3.75
N ILE A 222 11.16 28.57 -4.26
CA ILE A 222 10.74 27.34 -4.94
C ILE A 222 10.71 26.19 -3.95
N ILE A 223 9.61 25.45 -3.93
CA ILE A 223 9.47 24.22 -3.15
C ILE A 223 9.94 23.05 -4.00
N GLU A 224 10.84 22.25 -3.45
CA GLU A 224 11.36 21.05 -4.08
C GLU A 224 11.18 19.83 -3.17
N VAL A 225 10.83 18.69 -3.77
CA VAL A 225 10.73 17.39 -3.09
C VAL A 225 11.79 16.46 -3.66
N PHE A 226 12.44 15.67 -2.81
CA PHE A 226 13.41 14.67 -3.25
C PHE A 226 12.68 13.40 -3.70
N ALA A 227 12.69 13.13 -5.00
CA ALA A 227 11.95 12.02 -5.61
C ALA A 227 12.76 11.38 -6.76
N PRO A 228 12.43 10.16 -7.21
CA PRO A 228 13.06 9.55 -8.37
C PRO A 228 12.99 10.46 -9.61
N PRO A 229 14.08 10.62 -10.37
CA PRO A 229 14.06 11.45 -11.57
C PRO A 229 13.01 10.94 -12.57
N GLU A 230 12.40 11.86 -13.31
CA GLU A 230 11.55 11.54 -14.47
C GLU A 230 12.37 10.96 -15.63
#